data_AF-A0A453SBV2-F1
#
_entry.id   AF-A0A453SBV2-F1
#
_cell.length_a   1.000
_cell.length_b   1.000
_cell.length_c   1.000
_cell.angle_alpha   90.00
_cell.angle_beta   90.00
_cell.angle_gamma   90.00
#
_symmetry.space_group_name_H-M   'P 1'
#
loop_
_entity.id
_entity.type
_entity.pdbx_description
1 polymer ?
#
loop_
_entity_poly.entity_id
_entity_poly.type
_entity_poly.pdbx_seq_one_letter_code
_entity_poly.pdbx_strand_id
1 'polypeptide(L)'
;MVPLSQLEGCQKELNVALSKYLKVLEKSFNTDISKAYRNVDFEASTVNNIIANHFYRQGLFDLGDSFVHECGESDETYLKLPFQEMYGILEAMKARNLEPALTWAANNRDKLLQNSSMLELKLHSLQFVEILTRGSRDNALQYARTHLVPFASM
;
A
#
# COMPACT_ATOMS: atom_id res chain seq x y z
N MET A 1 -14.72 54.00 15.10
CA MET A 1 -15.39 53.63 13.82
C MET A 1 -14.42 53.23 12.70
N VAL A 2 -13.15 52.90 13.02
CA VAL A 2 -12.07 52.55 12.07
C VAL A 2 -11.88 51.03 11.79
N PRO A 3 -12.26 50.08 12.67
CA PRO A 3 -11.95 48.65 12.45
C PRO A 3 -12.66 47.99 11.27
N LEU A 4 -13.90 48.40 10.99
CA LEU A 4 -14.74 47.75 9.97
C LEU A 4 -14.29 48.10 8.55
N SER A 5 -13.95 49.37 8.30
CA SER A 5 -13.47 49.83 7.00
C SER A 5 -12.07 49.29 6.68
N GLN A 6 -11.21 49.10 7.69
CA GLN A 6 -9.92 48.44 7.50
C GLN A 6 -10.08 46.94 7.21
N LEU A 7 -11.02 46.26 7.86
CA LEU A 7 -11.33 44.85 7.58
C LEU A 7 -11.89 44.66 6.16
N GLU A 8 -12.80 45.54 5.73
CA GLU A 8 -13.32 45.56 4.35
C GLU A 8 -12.20 45.79 3.31
N GLY A 9 -11.26 46.68 3.62
CA GLY A 9 -10.06 46.92 2.81
C GLY A 9 -9.19 45.67 2.66
N CYS A 10 -8.84 45.03 3.78
CA CYS A 10 -8.07 43.78 3.78
C CYS A 10 -8.77 42.65 3.02
N GLN A 11 -10.10 42.51 3.18
CA GLN A 11 -10.88 41.51 2.46
C GLN A 11 -10.88 41.77 0.95
N LYS A 12 -10.95 43.03 0.53
CA LYS A 12 -10.89 43.40 -0.89
C LYS A 12 -9.53 43.09 -1.49
N GLU A 13 -8.44 43.39 -0.78
CA GLU A 13 -7.08 43.05 -1.23
C GLU A 13 -6.86 41.54 -1.35
N LEU A 14 -7.35 40.77 -0.37
CA LEU A 14 -7.30 39.30 -0.40
C LEU A 14 -8.07 38.74 -1.61
N ASN A 15 -9.28 39.24 -1.86
CA ASN A 15 -10.09 38.82 -3.01
C ASN A 15 -9.42 39.15 -4.36
N VAL A 16 -8.74 40.30 -4.45
CA VAL A 16 -7.96 40.67 -5.63
C VAL A 16 -6.76 39.74 -5.81
N ALA A 17 -6.04 39.40 -4.74
CA ALA A 17 -4.93 38.47 -4.78
C ALA A 17 -5.38 37.06 -5.20
N LEU A 18 -6.48 36.56 -4.62
CA LEU A 18 -7.08 35.27 -4.97
C LEU A 18 -7.52 35.22 -6.44
N SER A 19 -8.17 36.28 -6.93
CA SER A 19 -8.59 36.37 -8.33
C SER A 19 -7.41 36.39 -9.30
N LYS A 20 -6.31 37.06 -8.92
CA LYS A 20 -5.06 37.05 -9.70
C LYS A 20 -4.41 35.68 -9.68
N TYR A 21 -4.36 35.03 -8.53
CA TYR A 21 -3.79 33.69 -8.37
C TYR A 21 -4.55 32.67 -9.21
N LEU A 22 -5.90 32.68 -9.17
CA LEU A 22 -6.74 31.81 -10.00
C LEU A 22 -6.43 31.98 -11.49
N LYS A 23 -6.32 33.23 -11.97
CA LYS A 23 -5.98 33.51 -13.38
C LYS A 23 -4.59 33.04 -13.78
N VAL A 24 -3.62 33.08 -12.87
CA VAL A 24 -2.27 32.53 -13.11
C VAL A 24 -2.36 31.01 -13.18
N LEU A 25 -3.10 30.39 -12.26
CA LEU A 25 -3.29 28.95 -12.19
C LEU A 25 -3.98 28.41 -13.46
N GLU A 26 -5.04 29.08 -13.94
CA GLU A 26 -5.72 28.78 -15.20
C GLU A 26 -4.80 28.88 -16.43
N LYS A 27 -3.79 29.76 -16.41
CA LYS A 27 -2.78 29.86 -17.49
C LYS A 27 -1.68 28.81 -17.38
N SER A 28 -1.33 28.41 -16.17
CA SER A 28 -0.27 27.45 -15.91
C SER A 28 -0.73 26.00 -16.07
N PHE A 29 -1.99 25.70 -15.76
CA PHE A 29 -2.58 24.38 -15.97
C PHE A 29 -3.23 24.31 -17.36
N ASN A 30 -2.65 23.48 -18.22
CA ASN A 30 -3.27 23.15 -19.50
C ASN A 30 -4.47 22.23 -19.22
N THR A 31 -5.69 22.73 -19.33
CA THR A 31 -6.92 21.95 -19.14
C THR A 31 -7.14 20.91 -20.24
N ASP A 32 -6.43 21.06 -21.35
CA ASP A 32 -6.41 20.12 -22.46
C ASP A 32 -5.32 19.07 -22.22
N ILE A 33 -5.73 17.90 -21.72
CA ILE A 33 -4.83 16.78 -21.42
C ILE A 33 -4.07 16.29 -22.66
N SER A 34 -4.64 16.48 -23.86
CA SER A 34 -3.97 16.14 -25.11
C SER A 34 -2.76 17.05 -25.38
N LYS A 35 -2.72 18.27 -24.83
CA LYS A 35 -1.55 19.16 -24.87
C LYS A 35 -0.54 18.89 -23.75
N ALA A 36 -0.92 18.15 -22.72
CA ALA A 36 0.02 17.62 -21.73
C ALA A 36 0.80 16.41 -22.27
N TYR A 37 0.34 15.82 -23.37
CA TYR A 37 1.03 14.76 -24.10
C TYR A 37 2.32 15.33 -24.70
N ARG A 38 3.42 15.16 -23.97
CA ARG A 38 4.75 15.25 -24.58
C ARG A 38 4.96 13.95 -25.35
N ASN A 39 5.60 14.01 -26.52
CA ASN A 39 6.17 12.82 -27.14
C ASN A 39 7.25 12.30 -26.19
N VAL A 40 6.84 11.48 -25.23
CA VAL A 40 7.74 10.73 -24.37
C VAL A 40 8.01 9.45 -25.11
N ASP A 41 9.27 9.26 -25.49
CA ASP A 41 9.71 7.97 -26.00
C ASP A 41 9.70 7.01 -24.82
N PHE A 42 8.77 6.05 -24.83
CA PHE A 42 8.70 5.05 -23.78
C PHE A 42 9.65 3.92 -24.14
N GLU A 43 10.63 3.70 -23.27
CA GLU A 43 11.45 2.51 -23.37
C GLU A 43 10.56 1.26 -23.25
N ALA A 44 10.56 0.42 -24.28
CA ALA A 44 9.70 -0.76 -24.34
C ALA A 44 9.90 -1.67 -23.11
N SER A 45 11.14 -1.80 -22.64
CA SER A 45 11.51 -2.53 -21.43
C SER A 45 10.82 -2.00 -20.17
N THR A 46 10.79 -0.68 -19.98
CA THR A 46 10.09 -0.07 -18.84
C THR A 46 8.60 -0.43 -18.87
N VAL A 47 7.96 -0.35 -20.05
CA VAL A 47 6.54 -0.70 -20.21
C VAL A 47 6.32 -2.19 -19.97
N ASN A 48 7.15 -3.05 -20.55
CA ASN A 48 7.10 -4.49 -20.37
C ASN A 48 7.25 -4.87 -18.89
N ASN A 49 8.20 -4.25 -18.18
CA ASN A 49 8.38 -4.46 -16.75
C ASN A 49 7.18 -4.01 -15.93
N ILE A 50 6.56 -2.88 -16.26
CA ILE A 50 5.32 -2.44 -15.59
C ILE A 50 4.20 -3.48 -15.79
N ILE A 51 4.03 -3.98 -17.02
CA ILE A 51 3.00 -4.98 -17.36
C ILE A 51 3.27 -6.31 -16.63
N ALA A 52 4.49 -6.83 -16.70
CA ALA A 52 4.86 -8.08 -16.03
C ALA A 52 4.68 -7.98 -14.51
N ASN A 53 5.15 -6.90 -13.90
CA ASN A 53 4.95 -6.62 -12.48
C ASN A 53 3.47 -6.49 -12.12
N HIS A 54 2.64 -5.98 -13.02
CA HIS A 54 1.19 -5.94 -12.82
C HIS A 54 0.59 -7.35 -12.77
N PHE A 55 0.98 -8.26 -13.68
CA PHE A 55 0.50 -9.64 -13.64
C PHE A 55 0.86 -10.34 -12.32
N TYR A 56 2.10 -10.18 -11.84
CA TYR A 56 2.50 -10.76 -10.56
C TYR A 56 1.75 -10.16 -9.37
N ARG A 57 1.48 -8.85 -9.36
CA ARG A 57 0.64 -8.20 -8.34
C ARG A 57 -0.77 -8.81 -8.29
N GLN A 58 -1.33 -9.16 -9.44
CA GLN A 58 -2.65 -9.79 -9.56
C GLN A 58 -2.64 -11.31 -9.29
N GLY A 59 -1.47 -11.89 -9.00
CA GLY A 59 -1.34 -13.34 -8.81
C GLY A 59 -1.44 -14.15 -10.11
N LEU A 60 -1.37 -13.49 -11.27
CA LEU A 60 -1.40 -14.11 -12.59
C LEU A 60 0.02 -14.53 -13.00
N PHE A 61 0.63 -15.43 -12.22
CA PHE A 61 2.04 -15.77 -12.37
C PHE A 61 2.38 -16.43 -13.72
N ASP A 62 1.57 -17.38 -14.17
CA ASP A 62 1.80 -18.07 -15.45
C ASP A 62 1.70 -17.11 -16.65
N LEU A 63 0.78 -16.14 -16.58
CA LEU A 63 0.64 -15.09 -17.58
C LEU A 63 1.83 -14.14 -17.55
N GLY A 64 2.26 -13.73 -16.36
CA GLY A 64 3.45 -12.91 -16.19
C GLY A 64 4.70 -13.60 -16.76
N ASP A 65 4.88 -14.89 -16.47
CA ASP A 65 6.00 -15.69 -16.97
C ASP A 65 5.97 -15.82 -18.49
N SER A 66 4.78 -16.07 -19.07
CA SER A 66 4.59 -16.14 -20.52
C SER A 66 4.92 -14.80 -21.19
N PHE A 67 4.43 -13.70 -20.62
CA PHE A 67 4.68 -12.35 -21.13
C PHE A 67 6.17 -11.99 -21.10
N VAL A 68 6.84 -12.21 -19.97
CA VAL A 68 8.28 -11.97 -19.78
C VAL A 68 9.10 -12.79 -20.78
N HIS A 69 8.75 -14.07 -20.96
CA HIS A 69 9.39 -14.95 -21.94
C HIS A 69 9.21 -14.45 -23.39
N GLU A 70 8.02 -13.98 -23.76
CA GLU A 70 7.73 -13.44 -25.11
C GLU A 70 8.43 -12.10 -25.38
N CYS A 71 8.58 -11.24 -24.37
CA CYS A 71 9.28 -9.96 -24.48
C CYS A 71 10.81 -10.10 -24.57
N GLY A 72 11.36 -11.28 -24.25
CA GLY A 72 12.81 -11.52 -24.28
C GLY A 72 13.59 -10.80 -23.16
N GLU A 73 12.90 -10.36 -22.12
CA GLU A 73 13.46 -9.64 -20.97
C GLU A 73 13.46 -10.56 -19.75
N SER A 74 14.62 -10.92 -19.20
CA SER A 74 14.70 -11.99 -18.19
C SER A 74 14.83 -11.54 -16.73
N ASP A 75 15.22 -10.29 -16.43
CA ASP A 75 15.85 -10.02 -15.12
C ASP A 75 15.30 -8.82 -14.32
N GLU A 76 14.35 -8.04 -14.83
CA GLU A 76 13.90 -6.82 -14.13
C GLU A 76 12.64 -7.01 -13.25
N THR A 77 12.08 -8.22 -13.17
CA THR A 77 10.85 -8.46 -12.41
C THR A 77 11.07 -8.85 -10.95
N TYR A 78 11.47 -7.85 -10.15
CA TYR A 78 11.73 -7.99 -8.71
C TYR A 78 10.48 -8.29 -7.85
N LEU A 79 9.26 -8.14 -8.38
CA LEU A 79 8.03 -8.34 -7.60
C LEU A 79 7.50 -9.78 -7.64
N LYS A 80 8.00 -10.65 -8.53
CA LYS A 80 7.46 -12.02 -8.65
C LYS A 80 7.52 -12.76 -7.31
N LEU A 81 8.72 -12.91 -6.74
CA LEU A 81 8.93 -13.68 -5.51
C LEU A 81 8.13 -13.13 -4.31
N PRO A 82 8.16 -11.80 -4.01
CA PRO A 82 7.33 -11.24 -2.94
C PRO A 82 5.83 -11.51 -3.10
N PHE A 83 5.28 -11.41 -4.32
CA PHE A 83 3.87 -11.71 -4.53
C PHE A 83 3.58 -13.21 -4.47
N GLN A 84 4.48 -14.08 -4.93
CA GLN A 84 4.33 -15.52 -4.75
C GLN A 84 4.29 -15.91 -3.27
N GLU A 85 5.18 -15.37 -2.45
CA GLU A 85 5.16 -15.55 -0.99
C GLU A 85 3.83 -15.04 -0.39
N MET A 86 3.41 -13.82 -0.75
CA MET A 86 2.16 -13.23 -0.27
C MET A 86 0.92 -14.09 -0.62
N TYR A 87 0.80 -14.55 -1.87
CA TYR A 87 -0.32 -15.41 -2.27
C TYR A 87 -0.24 -16.79 -1.58
N GLY A 88 0.96 -17.34 -1.39
CA GLY A 88 1.14 -18.57 -0.61
C GLY A 88 0.65 -18.44 0.84
N ILE A 89 0.97 -17.33 1.49
CA ILE A 89 0.46 -16.98 2.83
C ILE A 89 -1.08 -16.85 2.80
N LEU A 90 -1.62 -16.16 1.80
CA LEU A 90 -3.07 -15.96 1.66
C LEU A 90 -3.83 -17.28 1.53
N GLU A 91 -3.34 -18.21 0.71
CA GLU A 91 -3.96 -19.53 0.56
C GLU A 91 -3.88 -20.36 1.86
N ALA A 92 -2.75 -20.32 2.56
CA ALA A 92 -2.62 -20.95 3.87
C ALA A 92 -3.64 -20.38 4.87
N MET A 93 -3.81 -19.05 4.91
CA MET A 93 -4.79 -18.39 5.77
C MET A 93 -6.23 -18.79 5.43
N LYS A 94 -6.58 -18.92 4.14
CA LYS A 94 -7.89 -19.43 3.70
C LYS A 94 -8.15 -20.86 4.19
N ALA A 95 -7.11 -21.68 4.26
CA ALA A 95 -7.16 -23.03 4.84
C ALA A 95 -7.11 -23.04 6.39
N ARG A 96 -7.30 -21.88 7.05
CA ARG A 96 -7.16 -21.68 8.51
C ARG A 96 -5.78 -22.05 9.07
N ASN A 97 -4.75 -21.99 8.24
CA ASN A 97 -3.36 -22.10 8.67
C ASN A 97 -2.72 -20.71 8.74
N LEU A 98 -2.58 -20.17 9.95
CA LEU A 98 -1.98 -18.84 10.17
C LEU A 98 -0.45 -18.90 10.35
N GLU A 99 0.16 -20.09 10.39
CA GLU A 99 1.58 -20.26 10.68
C GLU A 99 2.48 -19.52 9.67
N PRO A 100 2.26 -19.60 8.34
CA PRO A 100 3.07 -18.84 7.39
C PRO A 100 2.96 -17.33 7.57
N ALA A 101 1.76 -16.82 7.87
CA ALA A 101 1.52 -15.40 8.09
C ALA A 101 2.23 -14.89 9.36
N LEU A 102 2.16 -15.65 10.44
CA LEU A 102 2.81 -15.34 11.71
C LEU A 102 4.34 -15.36 11.58
N THR A 103 4.88 -16.37 10.92
CA THR A 103 6.33 -16.48 10.64
C THR A 103 6.81 -15.31 9.79
N TRP A 104 6.07 -14.97 8.73
CA TRP A 104 6.41 -13.82 7.89
C TRP A 104 6.38 -12.50 8.66
N ALA A 105 5.36 -12.28 9.49
CA ALA A 105 5.22 -11.07 10.29
C ALA A 105 6.35 -10.94 11.34
N ALA A 106 6.72 -12.03 12.00
CA ALA A 106 7.83 -12.06 12.95
C ALA A 106 9.17 -11.73 12.26
N ASN A 107 9.43 -12.29 11.08
CA ASN A 107 10.64 -12.03 10.30
C ASN A 107 10.71 -10.59 9.74
N ASN A 108 9.56 -9.92 9.59
CA ASN A 108 9.46 -8.56 9.05
C ASN A 108 9.05 -7.52 10.11
N ARG A 109 9.12 -7.86 11.40
CA ARG A 109 8.63 -7.03 12.50
C ARG A 109 9.18 -5.60 12.46
N ASP A 110 10.50 -5.44 12.30
CA ASP A 110 11.12 -4.11 12.31
C ASP A 110 10.59 -3.22 11.18
N LYS A 111 10.40 -3.79 9.98
CA LYS A 111 9.82 -3.08 8.83
C LYS A 111 8.35 -2.74 9.04
N LEU A 112 7.60 -3.64 9.70
CA LEU A 112 6.19 -3.40 10.03
C LEU A 112 6.07 -2.25 11.03
N LEU A 113 6.92 -2.22 12.06
CA LEU A 113 6.93 -1.15 13.07
C LEU A 113 7.33 0.21 12.48
N GLN A 114 8.34 0.25 11.60
CA GLN A 114 8.72 1.48 10.88
C GLN A 114 7.55 2.06 10.05
N ASN A 115 6.68 1.20 9.54
CA ASN A 115 5.49 1.59 8.78
C ASN A 115 4.23 1.75 9.65
N SER A 116 4.36 1.75 10.98
CA SER A 116 3.23 1.81 11.93
C SER A 116 2.16 0.74 11.70
N SER A 117 2.58 -0.44 11.21
CA SER A 117 1.67 -1.52 10.84
C SER A 117 1.38 -2.42 12.04
N MET A 118 0.09 -2.58 12.36
CA MET A 118 -0.39 -3.48 13.42
C MET A 118 -0.67 -4.90 12.91
N LEU A 119 -0.07 -5.30 11.79
CA LEU A 119 -0.36 -6.58 11.13
C LEU A 119 -0.04 -7.77 12.04
N GLU A 120 1.12 -7.77 12.69
CA GLU A 120 1.54 -8.86 13.58
C GLU A 120 0.57 -9.06 14.76
N LEU A 121 0.13 -7.96 15.39
CA LEU A 121 -0.89 -7.99 16.43
C LEU A 121 -2.22 -8.54 15.93
N LYS A 122 -2.67 -8.12 14.73
CA LYS A 122 -3.91 -8.63 14.12
C LYS A 122 -3.83 -10.13 13.85
N LEU A 123 -2.68 -10.64 13.39
CA LEU A 123 -2.47 -12.06 13.15
C LEU A 123 -2.49 -12.87 14.46
N HIS A 124 -1.80 -12.41 15.50
CA HIS A 124 -1.86 -13.06 16.81
C HIS A 124 -3.28 -13.01 17.42
N SER A 125 -4.01 -11.91 17.23
CA SER A 125 -5.41 -11.80 17.67
C SER A 125 -6.32 -12.81 16.96
N LEU A 126 -6.12 -13.01 15.64
CA LEU A 126 -6.85 -14.00 14.88
C LEU A 126 -6.51 -15.43 15.33
N GLN A 127 -5.23 -15.73 15.58
CA GLN A 127 -4.81 -17.03 16.10
C GLN A 127 -5.40 -17.31 17.49
N PHE A 128 -5.47 -16.31 18.36
CA PHE A 128 -6.15 -16.41 19.64
C PHE A 128 -7.63 -16.81 19.48
N VAL A 129 -8.36 -16.15 18.57
CA VAL A 129 -9.76 -16.48 18.26
C VAL A 129 -9.90 -17.89 17.69
N GLU A 130 -8.98 -18.32 16.82
CA GLU A 130 -8.97 -19.68 16.25
C GLU A 130 -8.76 -20.74 17.35
N ILE A 131 -7.88 -20.51 18.32
CA ILE A 131 -7.70 -21.43 19.46
C ILE A 131 -8.96 -21.48 20.35
N LEU A 132 -9.60 -20.33 20.59
CA LEU A 132 -10.84 -20.26 21.36
C LEU A 132 -11.99 -21.01 20.68
N THR A 133 -12.17 -20.83 19.37
CA THR A 133 -13.24 -21.47 18.60
C THR A 133 -13.08 -23.00 18.56
N ARG A 134 -11.84 -23.51 18.66
CA ARG A 134 -11.55 -24.95 18.83
C ARG A 134 -11.79 -25.48 20.24
N GLY A 135 -12.31 -24.66 21.16
CA GLY A 135 -12.77 -25.06 22.49
C GLY A 135 -11.71 -25.10 23.58
N SER A 136 -10.49 -24.62 23.31
CA SER A 136 -9.38 -24.69 24.27
C SER A 136 -9.13 -23.35 24.97
N ARG A 137 -9.93 -23.02 25.99
CA ARG A 137 -9.83 -21.74 26.72
C ARG A 137 -8.46 -21.53 27.38
N ASP A 138 -7.91 -22.57 28.02
CA ASP A 138 -6.63 -22.47 28.70
C ASP A 138 -5.47 -22.26 27.71
N ASN A 139 -5.50 -22.96 26.57
CA ASN A 139 -4.51 -22.77 25.51
C ASN A 139 -4.59 -21.37 24.90
N ALA A 140 -5.80 -20.83 24.71
CA ALA A 140 -5.98 -19.48 24.21
C ALA A 140 -5.44 -18.43 25.20
N LEU A 141 -5.70 -18.60 26.50
CA LEU A 141 -5.17 -17.71 27.53
C LEU A 141 -3.65 -17.77 27.60
N GLN A 142 -3.06 -18.97 27.50
CA GLN A 142 -1.62 -19.15 27.45
C GLN A 142 -1.03 -18.45 26.22
N TYR A 143 -1.63 -18.63 25.05
CA TYR A 143 -1.20 -17.99 23.81
C TYR A 143 -1.24 -16.47 23.91
N ALA A 144 -2.33 -15.90 24.43
CA ALA A 144 -2.47 -14.46 24.61
C ALA A 144 -1.39 -13.88 25.54
N ARG A 145 -1.11 -14.55 26.66
CA ARG A 145 -0.06 -14.12 27.60
C ARG A 145 1.33 -14.13 26.98
N THR A 146 1.61 -15.08 26.09
CA THR A 146 2.92 -15.17 25.43
C THR A 146 3.06 -14.18 24.28
N HIS A 147 2.04 -14.01 23.45
CA HIS A 147 2.17 -13.31 22.17
C HIS A 147 1.51 -11.93 22.12
N LEU A 148 0.51 -11.63 22.95
CA LEU A 148 -0.18 -10.33 22.92
C LEU A 148 0.38 -9.34 23.94
N VAL A 149 1.00 -9.81 25.02
CA VAL A 149 1.58 -8.94 26.07
C VAL A 149 2.62 -7.94 25.53
N PRO A 150 3.54 -8.32 24.62
CA PRO A 150 4.50 -7.35 24.05
C PRO A 150 3.83 -6.17 23.34
N PHE A 151 2.59 -6.32 22.87
CA PHE A 151 1.84 -5.29 22.17
C PHE A 151 0.97 -4.41 23.09
N ALA A 152 0.86 -4.75 24.38
CA ALA A 152 0.10 -3.95 25.33
C ALA A 152 0.79 -2.63 25.73
N SER A 153 2.10 -2.55 25.46
CA SER A 153 2.97 -1.42 25.81
C SER A 153 3.31 -0.52 24.63
N MET A 154 2.81 -0.85 23.42
CA MET A 154 3.05 -0.12 22.17
C MET A 154 1.95 0.90 21.88
#